data_AF-A0A9E0A424-F1
#
_entry.id   AF-A0A9E0A424-F1
#
_cell.length_a   1.000
_cell.length_b   1.000
_cell.length_c   1.000
_cell.angle_alpha   90.00
_cell.angle_beta   90.00
_cell.angle_gamma   90.00
#
_symmetry.space_group_name_H-M   'P 1'
#
loop_
_entity.id
_entity.type
_entity.pdbx_description
1 polymer ?
#
loop_
_entity_poly.entity_id
_entity_poly.type
_entity_poly.pdbx_seq_one_letter_code
_entity_poly.pdbx_strand_id
1 'polypeptide(L)'
;MRRVTCLIVGLLTGLVLHAQTWKQNRIEVYLGLPVNHYFGDIGNSANTNVITSIKDVRIRALRGGFGGGIGFKVNPFISAQASLNTGFLGNTDDGSYYSSRDYRFSTFYSELTLKGIYYIIPESNQNYYYRIMDLRGGLRHINKP
;
A
#
# COMPACT_ATOMS: atom_id res chain seq x y z
N MET A 1 46.17 -17.03 -24.09
CA MET A 1 44.73 -17.07 -24.43
C MET A 1 43.86 -17.46 -23.24
N ARG A 2 44.06 -18.63 -22.60
CA ARG A 2 43.27 -19.13 -21.45
C ARG A 2 43.07 -18.13 -20.29
N ARG A 3 44.11 -17.36 -19.92
CA ARG A 3 44.03 -16.33 -18.86
C ARG A 3 43.14 -15.13 -19.24
N VAL A 4 43.16 -14.72 -20.51
CA VAL A 4 42.32 -13.63 -21.03
C VAL A 4 40.86 -14.07 -21.10
N THR A 5 40.61 -15.30 -21.51
CA THR A 5 39.26 -15.88 -21.52
C THR A 5 38.68 -15.96 -20.10
N CYS A 6 39.46 -16.39 -19.11
CA CYS A 6 39.04 -16.38 -17.70
C CYS A 6 38.71 -14.96 -17.19
N LEU A 7 39.49 -13.95 -17.57
CA LEU A 7 39.23 -12.55 -17.20
C LEU A 7 37.93 -12.02 -17.81
N ILE A 8 37.70 -12.30 -19.10
CA ILE A 8 36.47 -11.89 -19.79
C ILE A 8 35.25 -12.58 -19.17
N VAL A 9 35.34 -13.89 -18.88
CA VAL A 9 34.26 -14.63 -18.21
C VAL A 9 34.00 -14.07 -16.81
N GLY A 10 35.05 -13.80 -16.02
CA GLY A 10 34.92 -13.17 -14.71
C GLY A 10 34.21 -11.82 -14.78
N LEU A 11 34.59 -10.97 -15.74
CA LEU A 11 33.97 -9.66 -15.94
C LEU A 11 32.48 -9.78 -16.29
N LEU A 12 32.15 -10.68 -17.23
CA LEU A 12 30.78 -10.89 -17.68
C LEU A 12 29.90 -11.46 -16.56
N THR A 13 30.42 -12.39 -15.75
CA THR A 13 29.68 -12.93 -14.61
C THR A 13 29.43 -11.89 -13.52
N GLY A 14 30.38 -10.99 -13.26
CA GLY A 14 30.22 -9.89 -12.30
C GLY A 14 29.07 -8.94 -12.68
N LEU A 15 28.93 -8.61 -13.98
CA LEU A 15 27.85 -7.77 -14.48
C LEU A 15 26.47 -8.42 -14.29
N VAL A 16 26.37 -9.73 -14.51
CA VAL A 16 25.11 -10.48 -14.32
C VAL A 16 24.72 -10.57 -12.84
N LEU A 17 25.69 -10.65 -11.93
CA LEU A 17 25.43 -10.73 -10.49
C LEU A 17 24.87 -9.41 -9.93
N HIS A 18 25.44 -8.26 -10.29
CA HIS A 18 24.94 -6.95 -9.85
C HIS A 18 23.52 -6.64 -10.37
N ALA A 19 23.18 -7.11 -11.57
CA ALA A 19 21.85 -6.96 -12.16
C ALA A 19 20.74 -7.75 -11.43
N GLN A 20 21.08 -8.65 -10.48
CA GLN A 20 20.11 -9.49 -9.77
C GLN A 20 19.88 -9.11 -8.31
N THR A 21 20.47 -8.01 -7.85
CA THR A 21 20.34 -7.49 -6.48
C THR A 21 18.87 -7.26 -6.07
N TRP A 22 18.03 -6.75 -6.97
CA TRP A 22 16.58 -6.56 -6.76
C TRP A 22 15.82 -7.86 -6.45
N LYS A 23 16.39 -9.04 -6.76
CA LYS A 23 15.74 -10.33 -6.48
C LYS A 23 15.75 -10.69 -4.99
N GLN A 24 16.56 -10.02 -4.17
CA GLN A 24 16.70 -10.34 -2.75
C GLN A 24 15.44 -10.02 -1.94
N ASN A 25 14.70 -8.96 -2.29
CA ASN A 25 13.48 -8.51 -1.59
C ASN A 25 12.30 -8.42 -2.55
N ARG A 26 11.89 -9.56 -3.12
CA ARG A 26 10.77 -9.60 -4.08
C ARG A 26 9.40 -9.56 -3.44
N ILE A 27 9.27 -10.00 -2.18
CA ILE A 27 7.98 -10.12 -1.50
C ILE A 27 7.92 -9.09 -0.39
N GLU A 28 6.84 -8.33 -0.38
CA GLU A 28 6.51 -7.37 0.67
C GLU A 28 5.15 -7.75 1.25
N VAL A 29 5.05 -7.74 2.57
CA VAL A 29 3.79 -8.01 3.27
C VAL A 29 3.49 -6.81 4.13
N TYR A 30 2.27 -6.30 4.04
CA TYR A 30 1.81 -5.17 4.85
C TYR A 30 0.46 -5.47 5.47
N LEU A 31 0.26 -4.91 6.65
CA LEU A 31 -0.98 -4.97 7.42
C LEU A 31 -1.29 -3.55 7.91
N GLY A 32 -2.57 -3.22 8.00
CA GLY A 32 -3.02 -1.89 8.38
C GLY A 32 -4.42 -1.90 8.97
N LEU A 33 -4.75 -0.82 9.66
CA LEU A 33 -6.07 -0.56 10.21
C LEU A 33 -6.67 0.62 9.44
N PRO A 34 -7.33 0.35 8.29
CA PRO A 34 -7.97 1.42 7.53
C PRO A 34 -9.13 2.04 8.31
N VAL A 35 -9.32 3.33 8.08
CA VAL A 35 -10.51 4.06 8.55
C VAL A 35 -11.42 4.26 7.35
N ASN A 36 -12.61 3.70 7.41
CA ASN A 36 -13.57 3.66 6.32
C ASN A 36 -14.57 4.80 6.48
N HIS A 37 -14.83 5.48 5.38
CA HIS A 37 -15.77 6.59 5.30
C HIS A 37 -16.64 6.45 4.06
N TYR A 38 -17.94 6.66 4.23
CA TYR A 38 -18.91 6.57 3.15
C TYR A 38 -19.33 7.96 2.68
N PHE A 39 -19.04 8.27 1.42
CA PHE A 39 -19.37 9.54 0.76
C PHE A 39 -20.53 9.42 -0.25
N GLY A 40 -21.47 8.50 -0.01
CA GLY A 40 -22.66 8.38 -0.85
C GLY A 40 -23.80 9.31 -0.42
N ASP A 41 -25.00 9.03 -0.90
CA ASP A 41 -26.18 9.90 -0.75
C ASP A 41 -26.71 10.01 0.70
N ILE A 42 -26.47 9.00 1.53
CA ILE A 42 -26.86 9.01 2.96
C ILE A 42 -25.78 9.73 3.76
N GLY A 43 -26.20 10.78 4.48
CA GLY A 43 -25.33 11.58 5.35
C GLY A 43 -24.67 12.79 4.68
N ASN A 44 -25.10 13.15 3.47
CA ASN A 44 -24.55 14.28 2.71
C ASN A 44 -25.01 15.65 3.25
N SER A 45 -24.14 16.65 3.19
CA SER A 45 -24.39 18.00 3.71
C SER A 45 -25.20 18.85 2.73
N ALA A 46 -25.92 19.81 3.29
CA ALA A 46 -26.80 20.73 2.57
C ALA A 46 -26.07 21.76 1.71
N ASN A 47 -24.76 21.93 1.92
CA ASN A 47 -24.03 23.09 1.40
C ASN A 47 -23.09 22.67 0.26
N THR A 48 -23.43 23.11 -0.96
CA THR A 48 -22.76 22.75 -2.23
C THR A 48 -21.38 23.39 -2.42
N ASN A 49 -20.86 24.12 -1.41
CA ASN A 49 -19.56 24.77 -1.52
C ASN A 49 -18.44 23.73 -1.43
N VAL A 50 -17.47 23.78 -2.36
CA VAL A 50 -16.32 22.86 -2.42
C VAL A 50 -15.47 22.91 -1.14
N ILE A 51 -15.42 24.07 -0.49
CA ILE A 51 -14.72 24.26 0.80
C ILE A 51 -15.44 23.53 1.94
N THR A 52 -16.77 23.38 1.85
CA THR A 52 -17.56 22.62 2.84
C THR A 52 -17.56 21.12 2.58
N SER A 53 -17.10 20.62 1.43
CA SER A 53 -16.96 19.17 1.21
C SER A 53 -15.93 18.50 2.15
N ILE A 54 -14.94 19.25 2.66
CA ILE A 54 -14.05 18.76 3.73
C ILE A 54 -14.82 18.68 5.08
N LYS A 55 -15.83 19.54 5.27
CA LYS A 55 -16.68 19.58 6.47
C LYS A 55 -17.63 18.37 6.56
N ASP A 56 -17.83 17.65 5.46
CA ASP A 56 -18.70 16.47 5.39
C ASP A 56 -18.04 15.21 5.95
N VAL A 57 -16.75 15.29 6.32
CA VAL A 57 -16.07 14.24 7.05
C VAL A 57 -16.56 14.22 8.49
N ARG A 58 -17.56 13.38 8.75
CA ARG A 58 -18.10 13.18 10.09
C ARG A 58 -17.26 12.15 10.82
N ILE A 59 -16.49 12.60 11.82
CA ILE A 59 -15.66 11.71 12.66
C ILE A 59 -16.50 10.59 13.29
N ARG A 60 -17.76 10.87 13.66
CA ARG A 60 -18.69 9.86 14.21
C ARG A 60 -19.16 8.80 13.20
N ALA A 61 -19.06 9.09 11.90
CA ALA A 61 -19.39 8.17 10.82
C ALA A 61 -18.19 7.32 10.37
N LEU A 62 -16.98 7.63 10.84
CA LEU A 62 -15.80 6.81 10.57
C LEU A 62 -15.99 5.42 11.20
N ARG A 63 -15.60 4.40 10.46
CA ARG A 63 -15.66 3.00 10.89
C ARG A 63 -14.29 2.37 10.74
N GLY A 64 -13.88 1.59 11.74
CA GLY A 64 -12.63 0.84 11.65
C GLY A 64 -12.73 -0.30 10.64
N GLY A 65 -11.59 -0.67 10.09
CA GLY A 65 -11.41 -1.89 9.33
C GLY A 65 -10.06 -2.53 9.62
N PHE A 66 -9.86 -3.67 9.00
CA PHE A 66 -8.61 -4.40 8.96
C PHE A 66 -8.25 -4.65 7.50
N GLY A 67 -7.00 -4.38 7.16
CA GLY A 67 -6.51 -4.49 5.79
C GLY A 67 -5.14 -5.13 5.77
N GLY A 68 -4.88 -5.89 4.71
CA GLY A 68 -3.59 -6.50 4.51
C GLY A 68 -3.34 -6.78 3.05
N GLY A 69 -2.07 -6.90 2.69
CA GLY A 69 -1.71 -7.21 1.32
C GLY A 69 -0.33 -7.78 1.17
N ILE A 70 -0.12 -8.34 -0.01
CA ILE A 70 1.14 -8.86 -0.48
C ILE A 70 1.53 -8.14 -1.76
N GLY A 71 2.78 -7.72 -1.83
CA GLY A 71 3.42 -7.18 -3.03
C GLY A 71 4.47 -8.17 -3.54
N PHE A 72 4.55 -8.32 -4.86
CA PHE A 72 5.55 -9.12 -5.54
C PHE A 72 6.25 -8.30 -6.65
N LYS A 73 7.57 -8.19 -6.59
CA LYS A 73 8.39 -7.55 -7.64
C LYS A 73 8.67 -8.56 -8.75
N VAL A 74 8.03 -8.33 -9.91
CA VAL A 74 8.23 -9.13 -11.12
C VAL A 74 9.58 -8.79 -11.74
N ASN A 75 9.88 -7.50 -11.86
CA ASN A 75 11.16 -6.93 -12.29
C ASN A 75 11.41 -5.57 -11.60
N PRO A 76 12.57 -4.90 -11.80
CA PRO A 76 12.86 -3.62 -11.14
C PRO A 76 11.85 -2.49 -11.43
N PHE A 77 11.07 -2.60 -12.50
CA PHE A 77 10.13 -1.59 -12.97
C PHE A 77 8.67 -2.02 -12.80
N ILE A 78 8.39 -3.28 -12.51
CA ILE A 78 7.04 -3.84 -12.46
C ILE A 78 6.84 -4.61 -11.16
N SER A 79 5.82 -4.22 -10.41
CA SER A 79 5.32 -4.99 -9.27
C SER A 79 3.84 -5.34 -9.43
N ALA A 80 3.47 -6.48 -8.86
CA ALA A 80 2.09 -6.91 -8.70
C ALA A 80 1.74 -6.84 -7.22
N GLN A 81 0.56 -6.33 -6.87
CA GLN A 81 0.09 -6.30 -5.49
C GLN A 81 -1.33 -6.86 -5.40
N ALA A 82 -1.57 -7.62 -4.35
CA ALA A 82 -2.90 -8.08 -3.97
C ALA A 82 -3.18 -7.60 -2.55
N SER A 83 -4.32 -6.95 -2.33
CA SER A 83 -4.76 -6.49 -1.02
C SER A 83 -6.18 -6.93 -0.73
N LEU A 84 -6.43 -7.28 0.53
CA LEU A 84 -7.76 -7.56 1.06
C LEU A 84 -8.02 -6.56 2.19
N ASN A 85 -9.06 -5.74 2.02
CA ASN A 85 -9.52 -4.80 3.03
C ASN A 85 -10.92 -5.20 3.47
N THR A 86 -11.15 -5.31 4.77
CA THR A 86 -12.44 -5.64 5.32
C THR A 86 -12.78 -4.75 6.50
N GLY A 87 -14.06 -4.53 6.73
CA GLY A 87 -14.49 -3.76 7.87
C GLY A 87 -15.95 -3.39 7.76
N PHE A 88 -16.31 -2.36 8.51
CA PHE A 88 -17.65 -1.81 8.46
C PHE A 88 -17.66 -0.51 7.68
N LEU A 89 -18.73 -0.29 6.94
CA LEU A 89 -19.11 0.99 6.36
C LEU A 89 -20.48 1.36 6.91
N GLY A 90 -20.68 2.62 7.24
CA GLY A 90 -21.98 3.05 7.75
C GLY A 90 -22.10 4.55 7.72
N ASN A 91 -23.33 5.00 7.51
CA ASN A 91 -23.67 6.41 7.61
C ASN A 91 -25.12 6.58 8.06
N THR A 92 -25.49 7.81 8.39
CA THR A 92 -26.83 8.19 8.86
C THR A 92 -27.17 9.57 8.31
N ASP A 93 -28.46 9.80 8.04
CA ASP A 93 -29.00 11.10 7.62
C ASP A 93 -29.22 12.07 8.79
N ASP A 94 -28.92 11.65 10.02
CA ASP A 94 -28.97 12.53 11.20
C ASP A 94 -27.98 13.69 11.04
N GLY A 95 -28.49 14.92 11.09
CA GLY A 95 -27.74 16.15 10.81
C GLY A 95 -27.37 16.37 9.34
N SER A 96 -27.95 15.62 8.40
CA SER A 96 -27.75 15.77 6.95
C SER A 96 -28.86 16.62 6.30
N TYR A 97 -28.68 17.01 5.03
CA TYR A 97 -29.69 17.76 4.26
C TYR A 97 -31.02 16.99 4.16
N TYR A 98 -30.93 15.67 4.04
CA TYR A 98 -32.07 14.77 3.90
C TYR A 98 -32.42 14.08 5.21
N SER A 99 -32.25 14.77 6.34
CA SER A 99 -32.58 14.25 7.68
C SER A 99 -34.02 13.78 7.82
N SER A 100 -34.95 14.29 6.99
CA SER A 100 -36.35 13.83 6.94
C SER A 100 -36.53 12.39 6.48
N ARG A 101 -35.53 11.78 5.81
CA ARG A 101 -35.58 10.37 5.37
C ARG A 101 -35.28 9.40 6.51
N ASP A 102 -34.57 9.85 7.54
CA ASP A 102 -34.11 9.03 8.67
C ASP A 102 -33.39 7.73 8.24
N TYR A 103 -32.63 7.80 7.15
CA TYR A 103 -31.88 6.64 6.67
C TYR A 103 -30.62 6.44 7.48
N ARG A 104 -30.41 5.19 7.89
CA ARG A 104 -29.22 4.73 8.58
C ARG A 104 -28.84 3.36 8.10
N PHE A 105 -27.56 3.17 7.83
CA PHE A 105 -27.04 1.85 7.48
C PHE A 105 -25.71 1.58 8.17
N SER A 106 -25.46 0.30 8.37
CA SER A 106 -24.19 -0.24 8.80
C SER A 106 -24.04 -1.59 8.12
N THR A 107 -23.07 -1.69 7.21
CA THR A 107 -22.83 -2.89 6.43
C THR A 107 -21.40 -3.35 6.61
N PHE A 108 -21.22 -4.67 6.63
CA PHE A 108 -19.91 -5.28 6.51
C PHE A 108 -19.51 -5.27 5.03
N TYR A 109 -18.25 -4.96 4.75
CA TYR A 109 -17.71 -5.06 3.40
C TYR A 109 -16.37 -5.77 3.41
N SER A 110 -16.04 -6.34 2.25
CA SER A 110 -14.76 -6.96 1.97
C SER A 110 -14.38 -6.61 0.53
N GLU A 111 -13.20 -6.05 0.34
CA GLU A 111 -12.69 -5.59 -0.94
C GLU A 111 -11.37 -6.31 -1.23
N LEU A 112 -11.35 -7.07 -2.33
CA LEU A 112 -10.14 -7.62 -2.90
C LEU A 112 -9.67 -6.71 -4.04
N THR A 113 -8.45 -6.19 -3.93
CA THR A 113 -7.85 -5.34 -4.96
C THR A 113 -6.61 -6.02 -5.54
N LEU A 114 -6.53 -6.08 -6.85
CA LEU A 114 -5.34 -6.51 -7.59
C LEU A 114 -4.77 -5.31 -8.34
N LYS A 115 -3.47 -5.05 -8.21
CA LYS A 115 -2.79 -3.89 -8.80
C LYS A 115 -1.53 -4.33 -9.53
N GLY A 116 -1.32 -3.80 -10.73
CA GLY A 116 -0.03 -3.81 -11.42
C GLY A 116 0.56 -2.41 -11.38
N ILE A 117 1.77 -2.27 -10.86
CA ILE A 117 2.44 -0.98 -10.72
C ILE A 117 3.66 -0.96 -11.64
N TYR A 118 3.74 0.08 -12.46
CA TYR A 118 4.91 0.38 -13.27
C TYR A 118 5.66 1.57 -12.69
N TYR A 119 6.95 1.39 -12.39
CA TYR A 119 7.81 2.42 -11.83
C TYR A 119 8.64 3.06 -12.96
N ILE A 120 8.57 4.39 -13.08
CA ILE A 120 9.44 5.15 -14.00
C ILE A 120 10.88 5.11 -13.50
N ILE A 121 11.07 5.22 -12.18
CA ILE A 121 12.36 5.11 -11.50
C ILE A 121 12.29 3.86 -10.64
N PRO A 122 13.16 2.86 -10.87
CA PRO A 122 13.13 1.61 -10.13
C PRO A 122 13.45 1.88 -8.67
N GLU A 123 12.81 1.14 -7.78
CA GLU A 123 13.04 1.28 -6.35
C GLU A 123 14.50 0.95 -6.02
N SER A 124 15.09 1.75 -5.12
CA SER A 124 16.46 1.51 -4.67
C SER A 124 16.58 0.12 -4.05
N ASN A 125 17.68 -0.57 -4.32
CA ASN A 125 18.00 -1.85 -3.67
C ASN A 125 18.41 -1.67 -2.19
N GLN A 126 18.48 -0.43 -1.71
CA GLN A 126 18.72 -0.13 -0.31
C GLN A 126 17.47 -0.45 0.51
N ASN A 127 17.64 -1.25 1.56
CA ASN A 127 16.56 -1.57 2.49
C ASN A 127 16.26 -0.36 3.37
N TYR A 128 15.23 0.42 3.01
CA TYR A 128 14.71 1.49 3.88
C TYR A 128 13.76 0.96 4.96
N TYR A 129 13.26 -0.28 4.82
CA TYR A 129 12.35 -0.91 5.77
C TYR A 129 13.07 -1.91 6.69
N TYR A 130 12.74 -1.88 7.98
CA TYR A 130 13.26 -2.81 8.97
C TYR A 130 12.79 -4.24 8.67
N ARG A 131 13.72 -5.19 8.56
CA ARG A 131 13.35 -6.61 8.48
C ARG A 131 12.96 -7.08 9.88
N ILE A 132 12.02 -8.01 9.98
CA ILE A 132 11.70 -8.68 11.27
C ILE A 132 12.96 -9.37 11.84
N MET A 133 13.92 -9.75 10.99
CA MET A 133 15.23 -10.28 11.42
C MET A 133 16.18 -9.19 11.98
N ASP A 134 16.00 -7.91 11.64
CA ASP A 134 16.81 -6.80 12.16
C ASP A 134 16.44 -6.43 13.60
N LEU A 135 15.22 -6.77 14.05
CA LEU A 135 14.80 -6.66 15.46
C LEU A 135 15.65 -7.55 16.38
N ARG A 136 16.14 -8.70 15.89
CA ARG A 136 17.09 -9.55 16.64
C ARG A 136 18.52 -9.00 16.61
N GLY A 137 18.84 -8.15 15.62
CA GLY A 137 20.16 -7.55 15.41
C GLY A 137 20.35 -6.16 16.04
N GLY A 138 19.34 -5.63 16.74
CA GLY A 138 19.45 -4.42 17.56
C GLY A 138 19.32 -3.09 16.82
N LEU A 139 18.36 -2.95 15.90
CA LEU A 139 17.98 -1.66 15.25
C LEU A 139 19.17 -0.84 14.71
N ARG A 140 20.26 -1.51 14.33
CA ARG A 140 21.42 -0.83 13.76
C ARG A 140 21.04 -0.32 12.38
N HIS A 141 21.07 1.00 12.24
CA HIS A 141 20.91 1.68 10.95
C HIS A 141 21.96 1.14 9.98
N ILE A 142 21.52 0.63 8.82
CA ILE A 142 22.41 0.22 7.74
C ILE A 142 22.32 1.27 6.64
N ASN A 143 22.90 2.45 6.91
CA ASN A 143 23.63 3.15 5.87
C ASN A 143 25.05 2.61 5.93
N LYS A 144 25.32 1.55 5.18
CA LYS A 144 26.70 1.23 4.81
C LYS A 144 26.80 1.13 3.29
N PRO A 145 27.80 1.81 2.71
CA PRO A 145 27.98 1.95 1.27
C PRO A 145 28.13 0.60 0.57
#